data_AF-A0A7K3SAG5-F1
#
_entry.id   AF-A0A7K3SAG5-F1
#
_cell.length_a   1.000
_cell.length_b   1.000
_cell.length_c   1.000
_cell.angle_alpha   90.00
_cell.angle_beta   90.00
_cell.angle_gamma   90.00
#
_symmetry.space_group_name_H-M   'P 1'
#
loop_
_entity.id
_entity.type
_entity.pdbx_description
1 polymer ?
#
loop_
_entity_poly.entity_id
_entity_poly.type
_entity_poly.pdbx_seq_one_letter_code
_entity_poly.pdbx_strand_id
1 'polypeptide(L)'
;GPADGPHHDDHRPPPWLRRAAAFEQWVALGLTAVALPVLAFVSALDGQAWTSIVRCEVTDGARTERDRLIELSRKGNGVVGWNLDAREISNGQGCTGEESLYVREPWWRS
;
A
#
# COMPACT_ATOMS: atom_id res chain seq x y z
N GLY A 1 34.93 61.90 2.18
CA GLY A 1 35.40 60.71 2.92
C GLY A 1 34.77 59.49 2.27
N PRO A 2 35.47 58.35 2.15
CA PRO A 2 34.90 57.18 1.49
C PRO A 2 33.80 56.58 2.38
N ALA A 3 32.76 56.06 1.73
CA ALA A 3 31.65 55.38 2.38
C ALA A 3 32.04 53.92 2.66
N ASP A 4 31.98 53.50 3.93
CA ASP A 4 32.09 52.10 4.33
C ASP A 4 30.84 51.35 3.85
N GLY A 5 31.01 50.44 2.88
CA GLY A 5 29.99 49.51 2.46
C GLY A 5 29.81 48.37 3.48
N PRO A 6 28.62 47.76 3.59
CA PRO A 6 28.37 46.72 4.57
C PRO A 6 29.23 45.48 4.27
N HIS A 7 30.00 45.06 5.27
CA HIS A 7 30.68 43.76 5.26
C HIS A 7 29.63 42.66 5.09
N HIS A 8 29.63 41.99 3.95
CA HIS A 8 28.97 40.69 3.83
C HIS A 8 29.77 39.70 4.68
N ASP A 9 29.26 39.43 5.88
CA ASP A 9 29.73 38.30 6.67
C ASP A 9 29.43 37.01 5.89
N ASP A 10 30.46 36.46 5.27
CA ASP A 10 30.47 35.10 4.72
C ASP A 10 30.26 34.12 5.87
N HIS A 11 29.00 33.92 6.27
CA HIS A 11 28.64 32.99 7.33
C HIS A 11 28.79 31.55 6.83
N ARG A 12 30.03 31.05 6.84
CA ARG A 12 30.32 29.66 6.51
C ARG A 12 29.87 28.79 7.69
N PRO A 13 28.91 27.88 7.50
CA PRO A 13 28.43 27.06 8.60
C PRO A 13 29.57 26.21 9.17
N PRO A 14 29.62 26.05 10.51
CA PRO A 14 30.63 25.23 11.16
C PRO A 14 30.64 23.80 10.61
N PRO A 15 31.81 23.14 10.57
CA PRO A 15 31.99 21.87 9.87
C PRO A 15 31.09 20.73 10.40
N TRP A 16 30.67 20.79 11.66
CA TRP A 16 29.76 19.81 12.25
C TRP A 16 28.34 19.92 11.69
N LEU A 17 27.83 21.15 11.46
CA LEU A 17 26.52 21.38 10.83
C LEU A 17 26.51 20.88 9.39
N ARG A 18 27.61 21.08 8.65
CA ARG A 18 27.76 20.53 7.30
C ARG A 18 27.75 19.01 7.27
N ARG A 19 28.35 18.36 8.26
CA ARG A 19 28.33 16.89 8.41
C ARG A 19 26.93 16.38 8.78
N ALA A 20 26.23 17.09 9.67
CA ALA A 20 24.85 16.76 10.03
C ALA A 20 23.92 16.86 8.81
N ALA A 21 23.99 17.96 8.06
CA ALA A 21 23.20 18.14 6.83
C ALA A 21 23.53 17.07 5.77
N ALA A 22 24.82 16.73 5.60
CA ALA A 22 25.20 15.64 4.69
C ALA A 22 24.62 14.29 5.12
N PHE A 23 24.63 14.00 6.42
CA PHE A 23 24.03 12.78 6.96
C PHE A 23 22.52 12.73 6.73
N GLU A 24 21.80 13.83 7.01
CA GLU A 24 20.36 13.94 6.74
C GLU A 24 20.05 13.69 5.27
N GLN A 25 20.86 14.27 4.36
CA GLN A 25 20.67 14.10 2.93
C GLN A 25 20.93 12.66 2.49
N TRP A 26 21.92 11.97 3.08
CA TRP A 26 22.15 10.55 2.86
C TRP A 26 21.00 9.67 3.37
N VAL A 27 20.45 9.99 4.54
CA VAL A 27 19.29 9.28 5.10
C VAL A 27 18.07 9.49 4.21
N ALA A 28 17.78 10.73 3.81
CA ALA A 28 16.68 11.04 2.92
C ALA A 28 16.83 10.33 1.57
N LEU A 29 18.05 10.30 1.01
CA LEU A 29 18.35 9.57 -0.22
C LEU A 29 18.15 8.06 -0.03
N GLY A 30 18.67 7.47 1.05
CA GLY A 30 18.49 6.05 1.34
C GLY A 30 17.03 5.66 1.52
N LEU A 31 16.25 6.48 2.24
CA LEU A 31 14.82 6.27 2.40
C LEU A 31 14.08 6.35 1.06
N THR A 32 14.34 7.39 0.27
CA THR A 32 13.59 7.65 -0.98
C THR A 32 14.01 6.77 -2.14
N ALA A 33 15.31 6.52 -2.31
CA ALA A 33 15.84 5.77 -3.45
C ALA A 33 15.89 4.26 -3.20
N VAL A 34 15.88 3.81 -1.93
CA VAL A 34 16.03 2.38 -1.60
C VAL A 34 14.88 1.88 -0.74
N ALA A 35 14.72 2.40 0.48
CA ALA A 35 13.79 1.81 1.44
C ALA A 35 12.33 1.86 0.96
N LEU A 36 11.85 3.02 0.50
CA LEU A 36 10.49 3.20 0.02
C LEU A 36 10.18 2.33 -1.22
N PRO A 37 11.02 2.30 -2.29
CA PRO A 37 10.83 1.39 -3.41
C PRO A 37 10.78 -0.09 -3.01
N VAL A 38 11.68 -0.52 -2.12
CA VAL A 38 11.71 -1.92 -1.64
C VAL A 38 10.43 -2.25 -0.88
N LEU A 39 10.00 -1.39 0.05
CA LEU A 39 8.76 -1.59 0.80
C LEU A 39 7.53 -1.60 -0.13
N ALA A 40 7.49 -0.73 -1.14
CA ALA A 40 6.42 -0.73 -2.14
C ALA A 40 6.38 -2.04 -2.92
N PHE A 41 7.53 -2.57 -3.34
CA PHE A 41 7.62 -3.84 -4.07
C PHE A 41 7.20 -5.02 -3.19
N VAL A 42 7.66 -5.07 -1.94
CA VAL A 42 7.25 -6.10 -0.98
C VAL A 42 5.75 -6.05 -0.72
N SER A 43 5.17 -4.86 -0.53
CA SER A 43 3.74 -4.66 -0.33
C SER A 43 2.92 -5.09 -1.55
N ALA A 44 3.37 -4.74 -2.76
CA ALA A 44 2.71 -5.14 -4.00
C ALA A 44 2.74 -6.66 -4.25
N LEU A 45 3.71 -7.37 -3.68
CA LEU A 45 3.90 -8.82 -3.85
C LEU A 45 3.42 -9.66 -2.66
N ASP A 46 2.90 -9.05 -1.61
CA ASP A 46 2.49 -9.79 -0.40
C ASP A 46 1.22 -10.65 -0.63
N GLY A 47 0.45 -10.35 -1.67
CA GLY A 47 -0.72 -11.13 -2.10
C GLY A 47 -1.98 -10.90 -1.27
N GLN A 48 -2.00 -9.91 -0.38
CA GLN A 48 -3.18 -9.52 0.40
C GLN A 48 -4.12 -8.60 -0.40
N ALA A 49 -5.40 -8.70 -0.08
CA ALA A 49 -6.41 -7.74 -0.49
C ALA A 49 -6.27 -6.44 0.33
N TRP A 50 -6.60 -5.31 -0.30
CA TRP A 50 -6.60 -3.99 0.36
C TRP A 50 -7.78 -3.78 1.32
N THR A 51 -8.74 -4.70 1.33
CA THR A 51 -9.98 -4.68 2.11
C THR A 51 -10.37 -6.11 2.49
N SER A 52 -11.48 -6.29 3.21
CA SER A 52 -11.96 -7.59 3.67
C SER A 52 -12.24 -8.56 2.52
N ILE A 53 -11.90 -9.83 2.74
CA ILE A 53 -12.37 -10.94 1.92
C ILE A 53 -13.56 -11.57 2.63
N VAL A 54 -14.62 -11.82 1.87
CA VAL A 54 -15.82 -12.51 2.34
C VAL A 54 -16.09 -13.73 1.48
N ARG A 55 -16.63 -14.78 2.07
CA ARG A 55 -17.12 -15.96 1.35
C ARG A 55 -18.62 -15.83 1.17
N CYS A 56 -19.07 -15.77 -0.08
CA CYS A 56 -20.46 -15.49 -0.44
C CYS A 56 -21.03 -16.59 -1.35
N GLU A 57 -22.35 -16.73 -1.36
CA GLU A 57 -23.05 -17.46 -2.40
C GLU A 57 -23.24 -16.53 -3.61
N VAL A 58 -22.68 -16.92 -4.74
CA VAL A 58 -22.75 -16.20 -6.02
C VAL A 58 -23.57 -17.04 -7.00
N THR A 59 -24.54 -16.42 -7.64
CA THR A 59 -25.34 -17.07 -8.68
C THR A 59 -24.89 -16.57 -10.05
N ASP A 60 -24.37 -17.47 -10.87
CA ASP A 60 -24.08 -17.25 -12.29
C ASP A 60 -25.02 -18.12 -13.15
N GLY A 61 -25.90 -17.46 -13.89
CA GLY A 61 -26.96 -18.10 -14.65
C GLY A 61 -27.85 -19.01 -13.78
N ALA A 62 -27.72 -20.33 -13.98
CA ALA A 62 -28.50 -21.34 -13.25
C ALA A 62 -27.71 -22.02 -12.12
N ARG A 63 -26.45 -21.64 -11.87
CA ARG A 63 -25.61 -22.24 -10.83
C ARG A 63 -25.40 -21.25 -9.68
N THR A 64 -25.41 -21.77 -8.46
CA THR A 64 -25.03 -21.03 -7.27
C THR A 64 -23.85 -21.74 -6.63
N GLU A 65 -22.74 -21.03 -6.48
CA GLU A 65 -21.49 -21.54 -5.91
C GLU A 65 -21.03 -20.63 -4.76
N ARG A 66 -20.09 -21.13 -3.94
CA ARG A 66 -19.53 -20.39 -2.81
C ARG A 66 -18.15 -19.85 -3.16
N ASP A 67 -18.12 -18.56 -3.44
CA ASP A 67 -16.95 -17.90 -3.97
C ASP A 67 -16.36 -16.92 -2.95
N ARG A 68 -15.06 -16.65 -3.11
CA ARG A 68 -14.36 -15.65 -2.30
C ARG A 68 -14.38 -14.31 -3.01
N LEU A 69 -14.91 -13.29 -2.34
CA LEU A 69 -15.06 -11.94 -2.87
C LEU A 69 -14.23 -10.96 -2.04
N ILE A 70 -13.46 -10.11 -2.71
CA ILE A 70 -12.94 -8.88 -2.08
C ILE A 70 -14.10 -7.89 -1.99
N GLU A 71 -14.49 -7.48 -0.78
CA GLU A 71 -15.67 -6.64 -0.54
C GLU A 71 -15.45 -5.21 -1.06
N LEU A 72 -16.21 -4.82 -2.09
CA LEU A 72 -16.17 -3.46 -2.64
C LEU A 72 -17.28 -2.58 -2.05
N SER A 73 -18.46 -3.16 -1.87
CA SER A 73 -19.63 -2.47 -1.30
C SER A 73 -20.60 -3.46 -0.67
N ARG A 74 -21.27 -3.01 0.39
CA ARG A 74 -22.29 -3.79 1.10
C ARG A 74 -23.59 -3.03 1.15
N LYS A 75 -24.68 -3.70 0.83
CA LYS A 75 -26.03 -3.17 0.97
C LYS A 75 -26.95 -4.25 1.55
N GLY A 76 -27.36 -4.06 2.80
CA GLY A 76 -28.12 -5.06 3.54
C GLY A 76 -27.33 -6.36 3.70
N ASN A 77 -27.94 -7.48 3.31
CA ASN A 77 -27.32 -8.81 3.34
C ASN A 77 -26.55 -9.16 2.06
N GLY A 78 -26.53 -8.28 1.06
CA GLY A 78 -25.79 -8.46 -0.19
C GLY A 78 -24.45 -7.75 -0.19
N VAL A 79 -23.46 -8.36 -0.85
CA VAL A 79 -22.13 -7.80 -1.09
C VAL A 79 -21.89 -7.73 -2.60
N VAL A 80 -21.38 -6.59 -3.06
CA VAL A 80 -20.76 -6.48 -4.38
C VAL A 80 -19.26 -6.59 -4.16
N GLY A 81 -18.63 -7.55 -4.84
CA GLY A 81 -17.21 -7.81 -4.65
C GLY A 81 -16.51 -8.25 -5.92
N TRP A 82 -15.19 -8.12 -5.91
CA TRP A 82 -14.34 -8.74 -6.92
C TRP A 82 -14.21 -10.22 -6.59
N ASN A 83 -14.80 -11.08 -7.43
CA ASN A 83 -14.79 -12.52 -7.30
C ASN A 83 -13.42 -13.09 -7.70
N LEU A 84 -12.76 -13.77 -6.77
CA LEU A 84 -11.42 -14.31 -6.96
C LEU A 84 -11.41 -15.57 -7.83
N ASP A 85 -12.51 -16.32 -7.81
CA ASP A 85 -12.67 -17.59 -8.52
C ASP A 85 -13.05 -17.32 -9.99
N ALA A 86 -14.05 -16.45 -10.22
CA ALA A 86 -14.52 -16.07 -11.55
C ALA A 86 -13.70 -14.94 -12.23
N ARG A 87 -12.92 -14.16 -11.45
CA ARG A 87 -12.12 -13.01 -11.91
C ARG A 87 -12.94 -11.88 -12.53
N GLU A 88 -14.07 -11.58 -11.92
CA GLU A 88 -15.00 -10.52 -12.34
C GLU A 88 -15.69 -9.87 -11.13
N ILE A 89 -16.51 -8.85 -11.37
CA ILE A 89 -17.36 -8.27 -10.32
C ILE A 89 -18.62 -9.12 -10.20
N SER A 90 -18.89 -9.66 -9.00
CA SER A 90 -20.07 -10.47 -8.74
C SER A 90 -20.88 -9.94 -7.57
N ASN A 91 -22.17 -10.27 -7.56
CA ASN A 91 -23.06 -10.02 -6.45
C ASN A 91 -23.17 -11.29 -5.60
N GLY A 92 -22.75 -11.20 -4.35
CA GLY A 92 -22.82 -12.27 -3.37
C GLY A 92 -23.93 -12.05 -2.34
N GLN A 93 -24.50 -13.15 -1.86
CA GLN A 93 -25.44 -13.18 -0.73
C GLN A 93 -24.96 -14.16 0.34
N GLY A 94 -25.51 -14.06 1.55
CA GLY A 94 -25.15 -14.97 2.65
C GLY A 94 -23.67 -14.89 3.05
N CYS A 95 -23.04 -13.72 2.84
CA CYS A 95 -21.61 -13.55 2.96
C CYS A 95 -21.13 -13.66 4.42
N THR A 96 -20.05 -14.41 4.62
CA THR A 96 -19.33 -14.53 5.89
C THR A 96 -17.92 -13.96 5.76
N GLY A 97 -17.42 -13.31 6.81
CA GLY A 97 -16.05 -12.79 6.82
C GLY A 97 -15.03 -13.91 6.80
N GLU A 98 -13.97 -13.75 6.01
CA GLU A 98 -12.82 -14.64 6.04
C GLU A 98 -11.73 -14.05 6.93
N GLU A 99 -11.08 -14.87 7.76
CA GLU A 99 -10.01 -14.39 8.66
C GLU A 99 -8.74 -14.01 7.89
N SER A 100 -8.57 -14.56 6.69
CA SER A 100 -7.41 -14.33 5.83
C SER A 100 -7.70 -13.25 4.79
N LEU A 101 -6.81 -12.27 4.68
CA LEU A 101 -6.80 -11.29 3.60
C LEU A 101 -6.02 -11.76 2.37
N TYR A 102 -5.41 -12.95 2.39
CA TYR A 102 -4.60 -13.44 1.30
C TYR A 102 -5.45 -13.89 0.11
N VAL A 103 -5.26 -13.22 -1.03
CA VAL A 103 -5.86 -13.61 -2.31
C VAL A 103 -5.19 -14.88 -2.85
N ARG A 104 -3.87 -15.00 -2.61
CA ARG A 104 -3.03 -16.16 -2.97
C ARG A 104 -2.08 -16.46 -1.82
N GLU A 105 -1.57 -17.68 -1.75
CA GLU A 105 -0.48 -18.04 -0.83
C GLU A 105 0.71 -17.09 -1.09
N PRO A 106 1.25 -16.44 -0.05
CA PRO A 106 2.39 -15.54 -0.24
C PRO A 106 3.64 -16.33 -0.64
N TRP A 107 4.45 -15.74 -1.52
CA TRP A 107 5.64 -16.38 -2.11
C TRP A 107 6.68 -16.87 -1.11
N TRP A 108 6.71 -16.27 0.08
CA TRP A 108 7.64 -16.63 1.16
C TRP A 108 7.13 -17.78 2.05
N ARG A 109 5.87 -18.22 1.87
CA ARG A 109 5.30 -19.41 2.54
C ARG A 109 5.08 -20.59 1.59
N SER A 110 5.47 -20.43 0.32
CA SER A 110 5.30 -21.44 -0.74
C SER A 110 6.39 -22.52 -0.70
#